data_AF-A0A2W4WB07-F1
#
_entry.id   AF-A0A2W4WB07-F1
#
_cell.length_a   1.000
_cell.length_b   1.000
_cell.length_c   1.000
_cell.angle_alpha   90.00
_cell.angle_beta   90.00
_cell.angle_gamma   90.00
#
_symmetry.space_group_name_H-M   'P 1'
#
loop_
_entity.id
_entity.type
_entity.pdbx_description
1 polymer ?
#
loop_
_entity_poly.entity_id
_entity_poly.type
_entity_poly.pdbx_seq_one_letter_code
_entity_poly.pdbx_strand_id
1 'polypeptide(L)'
;GRAIRTHWGIENQLHWVLDVTWGEDKSRTRRGHGGENRALLRRLAIGVLNQETSKKRSLKQKAKRASMSPDYMLTVLAAGLAT
;
A
#
# COMPACT_ATOMS: atom_id res chain seq x y z
N GLY A 1 12.96 -5.43 25.13
CA GLY A 1 11.62 -4.83 25.29
C GLY A 1 11.24 -3.87 24.18
N ARG A 2 11.86 -2.67 24.12
CA ARG A 2 11.47 -1.60 23.18
C ARG A 2 11.68 -2.00 21.71
N ALA A 3 12.86 -2.52 21.35
CA ALA A 3 13.19 -2.97 20.00
C ALA A 3 12.23 -4.05 19.45
N ILE A 4 11.84 -5.00 20.30
CA ILE A 4 10.87 -6.04 19.95
C ILE A 4 9.51 -5.42 19.61
N ARG A 5 9.03 -4.45 20.42
CA ARG A 5 7.75 -3.76 20.15
C ARG A 5 7.79 -2.91 18.87
N THR A 6 8.90 -2.23 18.58
CA THR A 6 9.04 -1.47 17.33
C THR A 6 9.07 -2.41 16.12
N HIS A 7 9.77 -3.53 16.22
CA HIS A 7 9.80 -4.55 15.17
C HIS A 7 8.40 -5.09 14.86
N TRP A 8 7.63 -5.51 15.88
CA TRP A 8 6.24 -5.93 15.70
C TRP A 8 5.32 -4.82 15.20
N GLY A 9 5.62 -3.56 15.52
CA GLY A 9 4.89 -2.41 14.98
C GLY A 9 5.03 -2.30 13.46
N ILE A 10 6.23 -2.54 12.92
CA ILE A 10 6.49 -2.54 11.47
C ILE A 10 5.77 -3.73 10.81
N GLU A 11 5.88 -4.91 11.40
CA GLU A 11 5.22 -6.13 10.93
C GLU A 11 3.69 -5.95 10.82
N ASN A 12 3.08 -5.37 11.86
CA ASN A 12 1.63 -5.20 11.92
C ASN A 12 1.08 -4.10 11.00
N GLN A 13 1.85 -3.03 10.76
CA GLN A 13 1.34 -1.88 10.00
C GLN A 13 1.53 -2.03 8.49
N LEU A 14 2.68 -2.57 8.06
CA LEU A 14 3.00 -2.67 6.63
C LEU A 14 2.92 -4.11 6.12
N HIS A 15 3.55 -5.07 6.81
CA HIS A 15 3.61 -6.45 6.33
C HIS A 15 2.22 -7.10 6.25
N TRP A 16 1.42 -6.99 7.32
CA TRP A 16 0.04 -7.51 7.30
C TRP A 16 -0.79 -6.93 6.15
N VAL A 17 -0.63 -5.64 5.84
CA VAL A 17 -1.35 -5.00 4.72
C VAL A 17 -0.86 -5.56 3.37
N LEU A 18 0.45 -5.74 3.20
CA LEU A 18 1.03 -6.31 1.99
C LEU A 18 0.56 -7.76 1.75
N ASP A 19 0.58 -8.57 2.80
CA ASP A 19 0.27 -9.99 2.70
C ASP A 19 -1.24 -10.22 2.54
N VAL A 20 -2.06 -9.55 3.36
CA VAL A 20 -3.50 -9.81 3.43
C VAL A 20 -4.31 -8.93 2.46
N THR A 21 -3.96 -7.65 2.34
CA THR A 21 -4.73 -6.72 1.48
C THR A 21 -4.27 -6.76 0.03
N TRP A 22 -2.96 -6.93 -0.19
CA TRP A 22 -2.35 -6.91 -1.53
C TRP A 22 -1.88 -8.28 -2.03
N GLY A 23 -2.06 -9.35 -1.23
CA GLY A 23 -1.82 -10.73 -1.63
C GLY A 23 -0.37 -11.00 -2.03
N GLU A 24 0.58 -10.36 -1.34
CA GLU A 24 2.01 -10.50 -1.66
C GLU A 24 2.49 -11.95 -1.57
N ASP A 25 2.15 -12.67 -0.49
CA ASP A 25 2.45 -14.11 -0.31
C ASP A 25 1.93 -15.01 -1.43
N LYS A 26 0.79 -14.65 -2.02
CA LYS A 26 0.15 -15.43 -3.09
C LYS A 26 0.70 -15.08 -4.48
N SER A 27 1.64 -14.15 -4.58
CA SER A 27 2.13 -13.63 -5.85
C SER A 27 2.99 -14.66 -6.62
N ARG A 28 2.53 -15.00 -7.83
CA ARG A 28 3.15 -15.92 -8.82
C ARG A 28 4.56 -15.59 -9.30
N THR A 29 5.03 -14.37 -9.11
CA THR A 29 6.18 -13.90 -9.89
C THR A 29 7.48 -14.21 -9.19
N ARG A 30 8.31 -14.97 -9.89
CA ARG A 30 9.61 -15.43 -9.42
C ARG A 30 10.76 -15.12 -10.38
N ARG A 31 10.48 -14.35 -11.45
CA ARG A 31 11.45 -14.07 -12.52
C ARG A 31 12.11 -12.71 -12.32
N GLY A 32 13.45 -12.71 -12.35
CA GLY A 32 14.28 -11.50 -12.27
C GLY A 32 13.90 -10.61 -11.08
N HIS A 33 13.91 -9.29 -11.29
CA HIS A 33 13.55 -8.29 -10.28
C HIS A 33 12.04 -8.14 -10.04
N GLY A 34 11.20 -9.05 -10.57
CA GLY A 34 9.74 -8.91 -10.48
C GLY A 34 9.18 -8.95 -9.06
N GLY A 35 9.85 -9.63 -8.12
CA GLY A 35 9.50 -9.61 -6.69
C GLY A 35 9.72 -8.22 -6.09
N GLU A 36 10.95 -7.73 -6.19
CA GLU A 36 11.39 -6.44 -5.66
C GLU A 36 10.63 -5.25 -6.27
N ASN A 37 10.49 -5.23 -7.61
CA ASN A 37 9.77 -4.18 -8.32
C ASN A 37 8.32 -4.09 -7.85
N ARG A 38 7.65 -5.23 -7.65
CA ARG A 38 6.29 -5.19 -7.09
C ARG A 38 6.30 -4.72 -5.65
N ALA A 39 7.18 -5.23 -4.80
CA ALA A 39 7.23 -4.80 -3.40
C ALA A 39 7.39 -3.27 -3.29
N LEU A 40 8.27 -2.67 -4.11
CA LEU A 40 8.42 -1.22 -4.22
C LEU A 40 7.12 -0.52 -4.64
N LEU A 41 6.48 -0.99 -5.72
CA LEU A 41 5.21 -0.42 -6.19
C LEU A 41 4.09 -0.52 -5.15
N ARG A 42 3.99 -1.64 -4.44
CA ARG A 42 2.98 -1.82 -3.36
C ARG A 42 3.21 -0.84 -2.23
N ARG A 43 4.47 -0.69 -1.79
CA ARG A 43 4.84 0.25 -0.72
C ARG A 43 4.55 1.69 -1.12
N LEU A 44 4.90 2.08 -2.36
CA LEU A 44 4.56 3.39 -2.91
C LEU A 44 3.05 3.64 -2.87
N ALA A 45 2.26 2.69 -3.40
CA ALA A 45 0.81 2.82 -3.43
C ALA A 45 0.20 2.91 -2.03
N ILE A 46 0.67 2.12 -1.06
CA ILE A 46 0.22 2.22 0.34
C ILE A 46 0.55 3.59 0.92
N GLY A 47 1.76 4.12 0.66
CA GLY A 47 2.16 5.46 1.10
C GLY A 47 1.21 6.54 0.61
N VAL A 48 0.95 6.56 -0.70
CA VAL A 48 0.05 7.56 -1.32
C VAL A 48 -1.41 7.40 -0.84
N LEU A 49 -1.90 6.16 -0.69
CA LEU A 49 -3.26 5.89 -0.20
C LEU A 49 -3.46 6.27 1.29
N ASN A 50 -2.38 6.27 2.09
CA ASN A 50 -2.40 6.75 3.46
C ASN A 50 -2.43 8.28 3.55
N GLN A 51 -1.83 8.98 2.58
CA GLN A 51 -1.84 10.45 2.50
C GLN A 51 -3.17 11.01 2.01
N GLU A 52 -3.95 10.23 1.25
CA GLU A 52 -5.29 10.64 0.85
C GLU A 52 -6.23 10.70 2.06
N THR A 53 -6.78 11.87 2.38
CA THR A 53 -7.67 12.07 3.55
C THR A 53 -9.11 12.39 3.18
N SER A 54 -9.42 12.58 1.89
CA SER A 54 -10.76 12.98 1.44
C SER A 54 -11.85 11.96 1.79
N LYS A 55 -11.51 10.66 1.88
CA LYS A 55 -12.44 9.59 2.24
C LYS A 55 -11.93 8.76 3.41
N LYS A 56 -12.67 8.73 4.51
CA LYS A 56 -12.42 7.84 5.66
C LYS A 56 -12.85 6.41 5.35
N ARG A 57 -11.99 5.65 4.66
CA ARG A 57 -12.22 4.26 4.22
C ARG A 57 -10.96 3.41 4.38
N SER A 58 -11.12 2.08 4.34
CA SER A 58 -9.97 1.17 4.43
C SER A 58 -9.09 1.25 3.18
N LEU A 59 -7.80 0.92 3.31
CA LEU A 59 -6.84 0.91 2.18
C LEU A 59 -7.35 0.10 0.98
N LYS A 60 -7.97 -1.06 1.24
CA LYS A 60 -8.59 -1.90 0.21
C LYS A 60 -9.70 -1.16 -0.56
N GLN A 61 -10.57 -0.45 0.15
CA GLN A 61 -11.67 0.30 -0.44
C GLN A 61 -11.17 1.51 -1.23
N LYS A 62 -10.15 2.21 -0.72
CA LYS A 62 -9.51 3.33 -1.42
C LYS A 62 -8.84 2.85 -2.72
N ALA A 63 -8.03 1.79 -2.64
CA ALA A 63 -7.39 1.19 -3.81
C ALA A 63 -8.43 0.74 -4.86
N LYS A 64 -9.50 0.06 -4.42
CA LYS A 64 -10.57 -0.38 -5.32
C LYS A 64 -11.28 0.80 -5.98
N ARG A 65 -11.53 1.88 -5.24
CA ARG A 65 -12.16 3.08 -5.81
C ARG A 65 -11.23 3.79 -6.79
N ALA A 66 -9.94 3.88 -6.49
CA ALA A 66 -8.95 4.46 -7.41
C ALA A 66 -8.90 3.66 -8.72
N SER A 67 -9.05 2.34 -8.66
CA SER A 67 -9.16 1.50 -9.88
C SER A 67 -10.46 1.68 -10.66
N MET A 68 -11.49 2.29 -10.08
CA MET A 68 -12.84 2.39 -10.66
C MET A 68 -13.22 3.82 -11.07
N SER A 69 -12.46 4.83 -10.65
CA SER A 69 -12.77 6.24 -10.90
C SER A 69 -11.46 6.99 -11.20
N PRO A 70 -11.29 7.48 -12.44
CA PRO A 70 -10.13 8.29 -12.81
C PRO A 70 -9.97 9.53 -11.93
N ASP A 71 -11.06 10.23 -11.63
CA ASP A 71 -11.02 11.45 -10.79
C ASP A 71 -10.51 11.15 -9.37
N TYR A 72 -10.96 10.03 -8.79
CA TYR A 72 -10.47 9.62 -7.49
C TYR A 72 -9.02 9.11 -7.55
N MET A 73 -8.61 8.48 -8.65
CA MET A 73 -7.21 8.12 -8.87
C MET A 73 -6.32 9.36 -8.92
N LEU A 74 -6.74 10.41 -9.63
CA LEU A 74 -6.03 11.69 -9.67
C LEU A 74 -5.97 12.36 -8.29
N THR A 75 -7.06 12.29 -7.52
CA THR A 75 -7.09 12.80 -6.13
C THR A 75 -6.06 12.07 -5.26
N VAL A 76 -6.00 10.74 -5.36
CA VAL A 76 -5.01 9.92 -4.64
C VAL A 76 -3.59 10.28 -5.08
N LEU A 77 -3.32 10.40 -6.38
CA LEU A 77 -2.00 10.76 -6.90
C LEU A 77 -1.57 12.17 -6.48
N ALA A 78 -2.49 13.14 -6.53
CA ALA A 78 -2.24 14.51 -6.07
C ALA A 78 -1.90 14.55 -4.57
N ALA A 79 -2.56 13.72 -3.75
CA ALA A 79 -2.23 13.61 -2.33
C ALA A 79 -0.79 13.14 -2.08
N GLY A 80 -0.22 12.32 -2.98
CA GLY A 80 1.17 11.86 -2.89
C GLY A 80 2.21 12.84 -3.43
N LEU A 81 1.78 13.84 -4.21
CA LEU A 81 2.63 14.86 -4.81
C LEU A 81 2.63 16.17 -4.02
N ALA A 82 1.63 16.39 -3.17
CA ALA A 82 1.56 17.51 -2.24
C ALA A 82 2.51 17.26 -1.05
N THR A 83 3.81 17.30 -1.30
CA THR A 83 4.88 17.32 -0.30
C THR A 83 5.36 18.75 -0.05
#